data_AF-A0A0Q9L354-F1
#
_entry.id   AF-A0A0Q9L354-F1
#
_cell.length_a   1.000
_cell.length_b   1.000
_cell.length_c   1.000
_cell.angle_alpha   90.00
_cell.angle_beta   90.00
_cell.angle_gamma   90.00
#
_symmetry.space_group_name_H-M   'P 1'
#
loop_
_entity.id
_entity.type
_entity.pdbx_description
1 polymer ?
#
loop_
_entity_poly.entity_id
_entity_poly.type
_entity_poly.pdbx_seq_one_letter_code
_entity_poly.pdbx_strand_id
1 'polypeptide(L)'
;MTDKAIPAIRGGTPVRSEYLFYGKQLLDDADVEAVIQVLRSDFLTTGPVVERFESAIADYTGAKYAVAFFKWYRSSSRSLLCSGNYDWR
;
A
#
# COMPACT_ATOMS: atom_id res chain seq x y z
N MET A 1 18.73 27.30 32.31
CA MET A 1 17.76 26.22 32.61
C MET A 1 16.46 26.62 31.95
N THR A 2 16.22 26.15 30.71
CA THR A 2 15.11 26.61 29.88
C THR A 2 13.79 26.06 30.42
N ASP A 3 12.86 26.96 30.71
CA ASP A 3 11.50 26.67 31.13
C ASP A 3 10.82 25.71 30.12
N LYS A 4 10.32 24.57 30.60
CA LYS A 4 9.76 23.52 29.73
C LYS A 4 8.38 23.97 29.26
N ALA A 5 8.31 24.50 28.04
CA ALA A 5 7.04 24.79 27.38
C ALA A 5 6.13 23.53 27.40
N ILE A 6 4.89 23.70 27.83
CA ILE A 6 3.91 22.62 27.96
C ILE A 6 3.67 22.00 26.56
N PRO A 7 3.78 20.66 26.39
CA PRO A 7 3.46 20.03 25.11
C PRO A 7 2.03 20.30 24.67
N ALA A 8 1.79 20.48 23.37
CA ALA A 8 0.45 20.77 22.84
C ALA A 8 -0.60 19.70 23.19
N ILE A 9 -0.18 18.44 23.31
CA ILE A 9 -1.05 17.33 23.76
C ILE A 9 -1.54 17.49 25.21
N ARG A 10 -0.89 18.36 26.01
CA ARG A 10 -1.27 18.71 27.38
C ARG A 10 -1.86 20.12 27.50
N GLY A 11 -2.32 20.70 26.38
CA GLY A 11 -2.95 22.03 26.36
C GLY A 11 -2.00 23.21 26.15
N GLY A 12 -0.73 22.96 25.81
CA GLY A 12 0.19 24.02 25.38
C GLY A 12 -0.06 24.49 23.94
N THR A 13 0.56 25.60 23.54
CA THR A 13 0.45 26.12 22.17
C THR A 13 1.17 25.19 21.17
N PRO A 14 0.50 24.72 20.10
CA PRO A 14 1.16 23.98 19.03
C PRO A 14 2.30 24.80 18.43
N VAL A 15 3.47 24.17 18.24
CA VAL A 15 4.65 24.81 17.62
C VAL A 15 4.36 25.21 16.15
N ARG A 16 3.38 24.56 15.51
CA ARG A 16 2.96 24.84 14.14
C ARG A 16 1.44 24.93 14.10
N SER A 17 0.93 25.93 13.38
CA SER A 17 -0.51 26.10 13.11
C SER A 17 -1.04 25.10 12.09
N GLU A 18 -0.18 24.62 11.18
CA GLU A 18 -0.54 23.70 10.10
C GLU A 18 -0.24 22.24 10.45
N TYR A 19 -1.12 21.35 10.00
CA TYR A 19 -1.01 19.91 10.23
C TYR A 19 0.06 19.29 9.32
N LEU A 20 1.06 18.65 9.93
CA LEU A 20 2.10 17.92 9.20
C LEU A 20 1.63 16.48 8.95
N PHE A 21 1.29 16.16 7.71
CA PHE A 21 0.95 14.80 7.32
C PHE A 21 2.22 13.93 7.25
N TYR A 22 2.15 12.71 7.77
CA TYR A 22 3.27 11.74 7.79
C TYR A 22 3.79 11.39 6.39
N GLY A 23 2.95 11.54 5.37
CA GLY A 23 3.31 11.49 3.96
C GLY A 23 2.11 11.88 3.11
N LYS A 24 2.36 12.51 1.97
CA LYS A 24 1.37 12.69 0.91
C LYS A 24 1.87 11.96 -0.33
N GLN A 25 1.02 11.13 -0.93
CA GLN A 25 1.32 10.59 -2.25
C GLN A 25 1.16 11.72 -3.26
N LEU A 26 2.19 11.90 -4.09
CA LEU A 26 2.10 12.76 -5.27
C LEU A 26 1.55 11.88 -6.38
N LEU A 27 0.36 12.22 -6.86
CA LEU A 27 -0.27 11.62 -8.03
C LEU A 27 -0.31 12.71 -9.10
N ASP A 28 0.17 12.40 -10.29
CA ASP A 28 0.07 13.28 -11.44
C ASP A 28 -1.03 12.81 -12.42
N ASP A 29 -1.33 13.65 -13.42
CA ASP A 29 -2.36 13.31 -14.42
C ASP A 29 -1.94 12.12 -15.30
N ALA A 30 -0.64 11.84 -15.42
CA ALA A 30 -0.14 10.71 -16.18
C ALA A 30 -0.42 9.38 -15.45
N ASP A 31 -0.29 9.37 -14.12
CA ASP A 31 -0.69 8.24 -13.26
C ASP A 31 -2.19 7.93 -13.44
N VAL A 32 -3.03 8.97 -13.49
CA VAL A 32 -4.48 8.83 -13.66
C VAL A 32 -4.80 8.23 -15.03
N GLU A 33 -4.19 8.75 -16.10
CA GLU A 33 -4.41 8.24 -17.46
C GLU A 33 -3.92 6.80 -17.60
N ALA A 34 -2.77 6.46 -17.02
CA ALA A 34 -2.27 5.09 -17.03
C ALA A 34 -3.27 4.11 -16.38
N VAL A 35 -3.88 4.48 -15.26
CA VAL A 35 -4.91 3.66 -14.60
C VAL A 35 -6.16 3.54 -15.47
N ILE A 36 -6.62 4.63 -16.11
CA ILE A 36 -7.79 4.60 -16.99
C ILE A 36 -7.56 3.67 -18.18
N GLN A 37 -6.36 3.68 -18.77
CA GLN A 37 -6.02 2.78 -19.88
C GLN A 37 -6.05 1.32 -19.47
N VAL A 38 -5.57 0.99 -18.27
CA VAL A 38 -5.64 -0.38 -17.73
C VAL A 38 -7.08 -0.79 -17.44
N LEU A 39 -7.87 0.10 -16.82
CA LEU A 39 -9.27 -0.18 -16.49
C LEU A 39 -10.17 -0.35 -17.73
N ARG A 40 -9.80 0.28 -18.86
CA ARG A 40 -10.49 0.13 -20.15
C ARG A 40 -10.00 -1.06 -20.98
N SER A 41 -8.94 -1.74 -20.54
CA SER A 41 -8.41 -2.92 -21.24
C SER A 41 -9.19 -4.18 -20.89
N ASP A 42 -9.10 -5.20 -21.74
CA ASP A 42 -9.83 -6.47 -21.57
C ASP A 42 -9.32 -7.33 -20.41
N PHE A 43 -8.15 -7.00 -19.84
CA PHE A 43 -7.48 -7.82 -18.84
C PHE A 43 -6.98 -6.99 -17.65
N LEU A 44 -7.66 -7.12 -16.51
CA LEU A 44 -7.36 -6.36 -15.29
C LEU A 44 -6.27 -7.00 -14.41
N THR A 45 -6.24 -8.33 -14.31
CA THR A 45 -5.41 -9.05 -13.34
C THR A 45 -4.25 -9.81 -13.99
N THR A 46 -4.44 -10.24 -15.23
CA THR A 46 -3.51 -11.06 -16.01
C THR A 46 -3.55 -10.55 -17.44
N GLY A 47 -2.74 -9.54 -17.71
CA GLY A 47 -2.72 -8.85 -18.99
C GLY A 47 -1.32 -8.36 -19.35
N PRO A 48 -1.13 -7.91 -20.59
CA PRO A 48 0.18 -7.51 -21.13
C PRO A 48 0.81 -6.33 -20.37
N VAL A 49 0.01 -5.57 -19.62
CA VAL A 49 0.49 -4.48 -18.76
C VAL A 49 1.31 -5.01 -17.59
N VAL A 50 0.94 -6.16 -17.03
CA VAL A 50 1.67 -6.79 -15.92
C VAL A 50 3.05 -7.27 -16.40
N GLU A 51 3.12 -7.91 -17.57
CA GLU A 51 4.39 -8.36 -18.15
C GLU A 51 5.35 -7.20 -18.45
N ARG A 52 4.81 -6.08 -18.96
CA ARG A 52 5.58 -4.85 -19.19
C ARG A 52 6.11 -4.26 -17.88
N PHE A 53 5.29 -4.27 -16.84
CA PHE A 53 5.67 -3.78 -15.52
C PHE A 53 6.77 -4.65 -14.88
N GLU A 54 6.63 -5.97 -14.95
CA GLU A 54 7.65 -6.92 -14.48
C GLU A 54 8.97 -6.74 -15.23
N SER A 55 8.92 -6.61 -16.56
CA SER A 55 10.12 -6.37 -17.38
C SER A 55 10.80 -5.04 -17.00
N ALA A 56 10.04 -3.96 -16.86
CA ALA A 56 10.59 -2.66 -16.47
C ALA A 56 11.24 -2.68 -15.09
N ILE A 57 10.68 -3.43 -14.13
CA ILE A 57 11.28 -3.61 -12.80
C ILE A 57 12.55 -4.46 -12.87
N ALA A 58 12.53 -5.54 -13.66
CA ALA A 58 13.70 -6.39 -13.85
C ALA A 58 14.86 -5.56 -14.44
N ASP A 59 14.59 -4.73 -15.44
CA ASP A 59 15.57 -3.82 -16.05
C ASP A 59 16.07 -2.77 -15.05
N TYR A 60 15.17 -2.15 -14.28
CA TYR A 60 15.52 -1.14 -13.28
C TYR A 60 16.38 -1.71 -12.15
N THR A 61 16.10 -2.93 -11.70
CA THR A 61 16.80 -3.59 -10.59
C THR A 61 18.02 -4.39 -11.04
N GLY A 62 18.19 -4.63 -12.34
CA GLY A 62 19.18 -5.56 -12.89
C GLY A 62 18.92 -7.03 -12.54
N ALA A 63 17.70 -7.36 -12.09
CA ALA A 63 17.33 -8.71 -11.73
C ALA A 63 16.98 -9.53 -12.98
N LYS A 64 17.27 -10.83 -12.96
CA LYS A 64 16.95 -11.73 -14.10
C LYS A 64 15.44 -11.94 -14.29
N TYR A 65 14.67 -11.82 -13.21
CA TYR A 65 13.23 -12.02 -13.20
C TYR A 65 12.61 -11.10 -12.15
N ALA A 66 11.44 -10.53 -12.44
CA ALA A 66 10.59 -9.84 -11.49
C ALA A 66 9.17 -10.40 -11.60
N VAL A 67 8.48 -10.58 -10.47
CA VAL A 67 7.10 -11.10 -10.42
C VAL A 67 6.25 -10.16 -9.58
N ALA A 68 5.17 -9.65 -10.16
CA ALA A 68 4.19 -8.81 -9.50
C ALA A 68 3.14 -9.69 -8.80
N PHE A 69 2.86 -9.41 -7.53
CA PHE A 69 1.86 -10.15 -6.77
C PHE A 69 1.16 -9.26 -5.75
N PHE A 70 -0.11 -9.57 -5.49
CA PHE A 70 -0.93 -8.85 -4.53
C PHE A 70 -0.67 -9.40 -3.12
N LYS A 71 -0.36 -8.52 -2.18
CA LYS A 71 -0.25 -8.91 -0.76
C LYS A 71 -1.64 -8.92 -0.15
N TRP A 72 -2.13 -10.09 0.26
CA TRP A 72 -3.29 -10.17 1.13
C TRP A 72 -2.83 -10.47 2.56
N TYR A 73 -3.00 -9.51 3.46
CA TYR A 73 -2.67 -9.70 4.87
C TYR A 73 -3.82 -10.48 5.53
N ARG A 74 -3.68 -11.80 5.60
CA ARG A 74 -4.54 -12.61 6.48
C ARG A 74 -4.04 -12.43 7.91
N SER A 75 -4.62 -11.47 8.63
CA SER A 75 -4.41 -11.39 10.07
C SER A 75 -4.88 -12.70 10.69
N SER A 76 -3.95 -13.46 11.25
CA SER A 76 -4.23 -14.68 12.00
C SER A 76 -5.03 -14.35 13.27
N SER A 77 -6.34 -14.29 13.14
CA SER A 77 -7.26 -14.68 14.22
C SER A 77 -7.78 -16.08 13.92
N ARG A 78 -6.88 -17.05 13.82
CA ARG A 78 -7.24 -18.45 14.05
C ARG A 78 -7.24 -18.65 15.56
N SER A 79 -8.20 -18.02 16.24
CA SER A 79 -8.58 -18.40 17.59
C SER A 79 -9.09 -19.83 17.51
N LEU A 80 -8.48 -20.70 18.32
CA LEU A 80 -8.77 -22.11 18.49
C LEU A 80 -10.26 -22.46 18.29
N LEU A 81 -10.59 -22.95 17.09
CA LEU A 81 -11.78 -23.76 16.83
C LEU A 81 -11.31 -24.97 16.00
N CYS A 82 -10.42 -25.74 16.63
CA CYS A 82 -10.28 -27.18 16.37
C CYS A 82 -10.91 -27.90 17.56
N SER A 83 -12.24 -27.86 17.63
CA SER A 83 -13.05 -28.84 18.35
C SER A 83 -14.44 -28.83 17.73
N GLY A 84 -14.68 -29.73 16.78
CA GLY A 84 -16.01 -29.96 16.22
C GLY A 84 -16.00 -30.35 14.74
N ASN A 85 -15.79 -31.64 14.50
CA ASN A 85 -16.34 -32.45 13.40
C ASN A 85 -16.49 -31.77 12.02
N TYR A 86 -15.50 -32.05 11.19
CA TYR A 86 -15.62 -31.99 9.74
C TYR A 86 -16.54 -33.12 9.24
N ASP A 87 -17.73 -32.76 8.75
CA ASP A 87 -18.47 -33.54 7.75
C ASP A 87 -18.45 -32.71 6.46
N TRP A 88 -17.61 -33.12 5.50
CA TRP A 88 -17.50 -32.51 4.18
C TRP A 88 -18.29 -33.35 3.16
N ARG A 89 -19.61 -33.40 3.32
CA ARG A 89 -20.55 -33.78 2.26
C ARG A 89 -21.27 -32.56 1.71
#